data_AF-A0A016T9Z3-F1
#
_entry.id   AF-A0A016T9Z3-F1
#
_cell.length_a   1.000
_cell.length_b   1.000
_cell.length_c   1.000
_cell.angle_alpha   90.00
_cell.angle_beta   90.00
_cell.angle_gamma   90.00
#
_symmetry.space_group_name_H-M   'P 1'
#
loop_
_entity.id
_entity.type
_entity.pdbx_description
1 polymer ?
#
loop_
_entity_poly.entity_id
_entity_poly.type
_entity_poly.pdbx_seq_one_letter_code
_entity_poly.pdbx_strand_id
1 'polypeptide(L)'
;MLIDEFHSVLRDKVEERFEHGTLNYYAICALTKGFADLNRYGGIQAINEITMRIAKAAYEMLIQKTHWNGRPAVKIYGWCEPAQQGPIVTFNLLRDDGSYTGYSEVEKMAGLFGIDLRTGCFCNSGACQMYLKITNSQLLQYYQKGKECGDTKDVIDGRPTGAVRISFGRQSTIEDVLVLEQMIDYCFLGAQPSIDINHPLKIEQYSATISRLIVYPVKSCRGIDLERSHLTKTGLQYDRVFMIECCGTTLTQKRHEKMCKIVTKIDEPTAMLSLYNADDPLSSVELPLFTFQKSLHTGIVCLTNVQTSECAAAASTWVTTILGLSDCKLRRVAQDSSKSLSNEAPYLVVNEASIKILADVVGLTIKETIDRFRPNLVVRGIPPFLEDTAKYMSIDGFRFEVIKKCTRCEMICVNPTTGVKEPQLIVALRNFRQREKKLGSSAIFEVARV
;
A
#
# COMPACT_ATOMS: atom_id res chain seq x y z
N MET A 1 38.23 5.40 2.61
CA MET A 1 38.17 5.69 1.16
C MET A 1 39.56 5.52 0.62
N LEU A 2 39.74 4.57 -0.29
CA LEU A 2 41.00 4.34 -0.99
C LEU A 2 41.22 5.53 -1.93
N ILE A 3 42.12 6.43 -1.57
CA ILE A 3 42.67 7.43 -2.48
C ILE A 3 43.86 6.74 -3.13
N ASP A 4 43.68 6.30 -4.37
CA ASP A 4 44.73 5.74 -5.20
C ASP A 4 45.02 6.79 -6.30
N GLU A 5 46.31 7.04 -6.54
CA GLU A 5 46.86 8.02 -7.49
C GLU A 5 46.37 7.86 -8.94
N PHE A 6 45.77 6.72 -9.29
CA PHE A 6 45.30 6.42 -10.64
C PHE A 6 43.86 6.89 -10.94
N HIS A 7 43.06 7.26 -9.93
CA HIS A 7 41.59 7.44 -10.14
C HIS A 7 41.02 8.79 -9.72
N SER A 8 41.82 9.71 -9.17
CA SER A 8 41.35 11.06 -8.82
C SER A 8 42.42 12.12 -9.07
N VAL A 9 42.22 12.94 -10.11
CA VAL A 9 43.01 14.17 -10.33
C VAL A 9 42.55 15.22 -9.31
N LEU A 10 43.42 15.58 -8.38
CA LEU A 10 43.17 16.67 -7.44
C LEU A 10 43.12 17.99 -8.22
N ARG A 11 41.98 18.67 -8.16
CA ARG A 11 41.79 19.99 -8.80
C ARG A 11 42.49 21.07 -7.97
N ASP A 12 43.01 22.11 -8.62
CA ASP A 12 43.88 23.10 -7.98
C ASP A 12 43.13 23.93 -6.94
N LYS A 13 41.89 24.34 -7.23
CA LYS A 13 41.08 25.16 -6.33
C LYS A 13 40.35 24.33 -5.30
N VAL A 14 40.23 24.87 -4.08
CA VAL A 14 39.63 24.16 -2.94
C VAL A 14 38.16 23.84 -3.19
N GLU A 15 37.39 24.77 -3.77
CA GLU A 15 35.99 24.58 -4.11
C GLU A 15 35.78 23.46 -5.15
N GLU A 16 36.68 23.36 -6.13
CA GLU A 16 36.61 22.35 -7.18
C GLU A 16 36.92 20.94 -6.65
N ARG A 17 37.64 20.83 -5.53
CA ARG A 17 37.89 19.53 -4.85
C ARG A 17 36.65 18.96 -4.16
N PHE A 18 35.62 19.78 -3.93
CA PHE A 18 34.32 19.32 -3.42
C PHE A 18 33.34 18.94 -4.54
N GLU A 19 33.67 19.20 -5.80
CA GLU A 19 32.86 18.87 -6.96
C GLU A 19 33.29 17.54 -7.58
N HIS A 20 32.57 16.46 -7.25
CA HIS A 20 32.80 15.14 -7.83
C HIS A 20 31.82 14.84 -8.96
N GLY A 21 32.32 14.58 -10.17
CA GLY A 21 31.52 14.19 -11.34
C GLY A 21 31.25 15.32 -12.34
N THR A 22 30.48 15.02 -13.39
CA THR A 22 30.02 15.98 -14.39
C THR A 22 28.89 16.83 -13.80
N LEU A 23 29.03 18.16 -13.86
CA LEU A 23 27.98 19.08 -13.43
C LEU A 23 26.69 18.83 -14.23
N ASN A 24 25.54 18.79 -13.54
CA ASN A 24 24.25 18.57 -14.18
C ASN A 24 23.77 19.83 -14.93
N TYR A 25 24.42 20.17 -16.04
CA TYR A 25 24.07 21.32 -16.87
C TYR A 25 22.66 21.20 -17.48
N TYR A 26 22.11 19.99 -17.63
CA TYR A 26 20.71 19.79 -18.01
C TYR A 26 19.72 20.36 -16.97
N ALA A 27 20.10 20.42 -15.68
CA ALA A 27 19.27 21.04 -14.65
C ALA A 27 19.11 22.55 -14.86
N ILE A 28 20.02 23.21 -15.58
CA ILE A 28 19.92 24.65 -15.91
C ILE A 28 18.64 24.90 -16.73
N CYS A 29 18.34 24.02 -17.70
CA CYS A 29 17.11 24.12 -18.48
C CYS A 29 15.84 23.94 -17.62
N ALA A 30 15.94 23.23 -16.49
CA ALA A 30 14.83 23.05 -15.56
C ALA A 30 14.60 24.27 -14.64
N LEU A 31 15.59 25.16 -14.49
CA LEU A 31 15.48 26.35 -13.63
C LEU A 31 14.32 27.25 -14.03
N THR A 32 14.13 27.48 -15.33
CA THR A 32 13.02 28.31 -15.82
C THR A 32 11.67 27.77 -15.37
N LYS A 33 11.48 26.45 -15.46
CA LYS A 33 10.25 25.79 -14.98
C LYS A 33 10.15 25.81 -13.46
N GLY A 34 11.27 25.64 -12.75
CA GLY A 34 11.33 25.74 -11.29
C GLY A 34 10.94 27.12 -10.78
N PHE A 35 11.46 28.20 -11.38
CA PHE A 35 11.10 29.57 -11.02
C PHE A 35 9.66 29.90 -11.41
N ALA A 36 9.17 29.42 -12.56
CA ALA A 36 7.76 29.58 -12.93
C ALA A 36 6.82 28.90 -11.92
N ASP A 37 7.15 27.69 -11.48
CA ASP A 37 6.38 26.97 -10.44
C ASP A 37 6.46 27.69 -9.10
N LEU A 38 7.65 28.15 -8.68
CA LEU A 38 7.83 28.94 -7.46
C LEU A 38 6.95 30.20 -7.47
N ASN A 39 6.94 30.93 -8.59
CA ASN A 39 6.12 32.14 -8.75
C ASN A 39 4.62 31.82 -8.72
N ARG A 40 4.20 30.69 -9.30
CA ARG A 40 2.80 30.22 -9.26
C ARG A 40 2.30 30.02 -7.83
N TYR A 41 3.17 29.63 -6.90
CA TYR A 41 2.84 29.49 -5.46
C TYR A 41 3.06 30.77 -4.65
N GLY A 42 3.22 31.93 -5.29
CA GLY A 42 3.42 33.21 -4.61
C GLY A 42 4.86 33.47 -4.16
N GLY A 43 5.83 32.71 -4.66
CA GLY A 43 7.24 32.86 -4.33
C GLY A 43 7.67 32.10 -3.08
N ILE A 44 8.97 32.18 -2.77
CA ILE A 44 9.54 31.46 -1.62
C ILE A 44 9.02 31.98 -0.28
N GLN A 45 8.68 33.28 -0.21
CA GLN A 45 8.14 33.90 1.00
C GLN A 45 6.77 33.33 1.35
N ALA A 46 5.86 33.21 0.39
CA ALA A 46 4.54 32.63 0.62
C ALA A 46 4.62 31.16 1.05
N ILE A 47 5.50 30.38 0.41
CA ILE A 47 5.76 28.98 0.81
C ILE A 47 6.31 28.92 2.24
N ASN A 48 7.25 29.80 2.59
CA ASN A 48 7.81 29.86 3.93
C ASN A 48 6.74 30.18 4.98
N GLU A 49 5.89 31.18 4.74
CA GLU A 49 4.82 31.55 5.66
C GLU A 49 3.83 30.39 5.91
N ILE A 50 3.44 29.68 4.87
CA ILE A 50 2.50 28.54 4.97
C ILE A 50 3.17 27.38 5.72
N THR A 51 4.36 26.97 5.28
CA THR A 51 5.06 25.82 5.87
C THR A 51 5.46 26.08 7.32
N MET A 52 5.83 27.31 7.67
CA MET A 52 6.12 27.69 9.06
C MET A 52 4.88 27.67 9.94
N ARG A 53 3.70 28.05 9.41
CA ARG A 53 2.43 27.96 10.14
C ARG A 53 2.08 26.51 10.46
N ILE A 54 2.25 25.60 9.49
CA ILE A 54 2.02 24.17 9.68
C ILE A 54 3.02 23.58 10.66
N ALA A 55 4.31 23.92 10.53
CA ALA A 55 5.35 23.50 11.46
C ALA A 55 5.05 23.96 12.90
N LYS A 56 4.55 25.20 13.06
CA LYS A 56 4.14 25.74 14.36
C LYS A 56 2.97 24.95 14.95
N ALA A 57 1.97 24.62 14.14
CA ALA A 57 0.86 23.78 14.60
C ALA A 57 1.33 22.38 15.04
N ALA A 58 2.25 21.76 14.29
CA ALA A 58 2.84 20.48 14.67
C ALA A 58 3.65 20.59 15.98
N TYR A 59 4.43 21.66 16.14
CA TYR A 59 5.14 21.94 17.40
C TYR A 59 4.17 22.09 18.58
N GLU A 60 3.13 22.91 18.42
CA GLU A 60 2.11 23.16 19.46
C GLU A 60 1.36 21.88 19.84
N MET A 61 1.06 21.02 18.85
CA MET A 61 0.49 19.69 19.10
C MET A 61 1.45 18.79 19.89
N LEU A 62 2.71 18.71 19.47
CA LEU A 62 3.71 17.83 20.08
C LEU A 62 4.02 18.19 21.53
N ILE A 63 4.09 19.48 21.90
CA ILE A 63 4.36 19.89 23.28
C ILE A 63 3.23 19.53 24.25
N GLN A 64 2.00 19.34 23.75
CA GLN A 64 0.85 18.99 24.56
C GLN A 64 0.73 17.48 24.80
N LYS A 65 1.54 16.65 24.11
CA LYS A 65 1.46 15.19 24.24
C LYS A 65 2.04 14.69 25.55
N THR A 66 1.17 14.08 26.35
CA THR A 66 1.49 13.49 27.64
C THR A 66 0.95 12.07 27.73
N HIS A 67 1.66 11.23 28.48
CA HIS A 67 1.21 9.89 28.85
C HIS A 67 0.12 9.95 29.91
N TRP A 68 -0.60 8.85 30.10
CA TRP A 68 -1.66 8.70 31.12
C TRP A 68 -1.22 9.05 32.55
N ASN A 69 0.08 8.93 32.84
CA ASN A 69 0.68 9.25 34.13
C ASN A 69 1.14 10.72 34.25
N GLY A 70 0.78 11.57 33.28
CA GLY A 70 1.14 12.99 33.23
C GLY A 70 2.57 13.28 32.76
N ARG A 71 3.38 12.26 32.44
CA ARG A 71 4.73 12.49 31.92
C ARG A 71 4.69 12.96 30.47
N PRO A 72 5.61 13.84 30.04
CA PRO A 72 5.73 14.23 28.63
C PRO A 72 6.02 13.01 27.75
N ALA A 73 5.33 12.91 26.61
CA ALA A 73 5.55 11.85 25.64
C ALA A 73 6.51 12.26 24.51
N VAL A 74 6.84 13.54 24.42
CA VAL A 74 7.68 14.09 23.35
C VAL A 74 8.81 14.88 23.97
N LYS A 75 10.02 14.68 23.43
CA LYS A 75 11.18 15.53 23.68
C LYS A 75 11.59 16.24 22.41
N ILE A 76 11.34 17.55 22.35
CA ILE A 76 11.68 18.39 21.20
C ILE A 76 13.11 18.93 21.32
N TYR A 77 13.84 18.98 20.21
CA TYR A 77 15.19 19.54 20.10
C TYR A 77 15.17 20.79 19.26
N GLY A 78 15.35 21.93 19.94
CA GLY A 78 15.26 23.23 19.30
C GLY A 78 13.82 23.59 18.93
N TRP A 79 13.56 24.88 18.93
CA TRP A 79 12.43 25.56 18.30
C TRP A 79 12.64 27.02 18.63
N CYS A 80 13.02 27.83 17.64
CA CYS A 80 13.36 29.24 17.83
C CYS A 80 12.48 30.14 16.96
N GLU A 81 12.71 31.45 17.01
CA GLU A 81 11.93 32.39 16.21
C GLU A 81 11.93 32.02 14.71
N PRO A 82 10.84 32.29 13.97
CA PRO A 82 10.72 31.97 12.55
C PRO A 82 11.84 32.50 11.65
N ALA A 83 12.58 33.53 12.09
CA ALA A 83 13.71 34.08 11.34
C ALA A 83 14.98 33.22 11.39
N GLN A 84 15.08 32.28 12.34
CA GLN A 84 16.30 31.51 12.61
C GLN A 84 16.16 30.01 12.30
N GLN A 85 14.95 29.55 11.96
CA GLN A 85 14.70 28.15 11.61
C GLN A 85 13.73 28.04 10.44
N GLY A 86 13.89 26.97 9.66
CA GLY A 86 12.91 26.58 8.64
C GLY A 86 11.76 25.75 9.23
N PRO A 87 10.86 25.24 8.38
CA PRO A 87 9.65 24.53 8.78
C PRO A 87 9.94 23.07 9.16
N ILE A 88 10.83 22.88 10.13
CA ILE A 88 11.28 21.57 10.61
C ILE A 88 11.08 21.46 12.12
N VAL A 89 10.44 20.39 12.57
CA VAL A 89 10.32 20.05 13.99
C VAL A 89 11.12 18.79 14.25
N THR A 90 12.09 18.86 15.17
CA THR A 90 12.95 17.72 15.53
C THR A 90 12.63 17.23 16.94
N PHE A 91 12.39 15.94 17.13
CA PHE A 91 12.01 15.38 18.42
C PHE A 91 12.39 13.89 18.56
N ASN A 92 12.28 13.36 19.77
CA ASN A 92 12.11 11.94 20.03
C ASN A 92 10.81 11.70 20.79
N LEU A 93 10.20 10.53 20.60
CA LEU A 93 9.13 10.04 21.47
C LEU A 93 9.71 9.36 22.71
N LEU A 94 9.00 9.51 23.81
CA LEU A 94 9.29 8.89 25.10
C LEU A 94 8.19 7.86 25.40
N ARG A 95 8.54 6.79 26.11
CA ARG A 95 7.57 5.85 26.69
C ARG A 95 7.04 6.39 28.01
N ASP A 96 6.01 5.76 28.55
CA ASP A 96 5.38 6.14 29.81
C ASP A 96 6.33 6.03 31.02
N ASP A 97 7.36 5.19 30.95
CA ASP A 97 8.45 5.10 31.92
C ASP A 97 9.53 6.20 31.75
N GLY A 98 9.47 7.00 30.69
CA GLY A 98 10.44 8.05 30.34
C GLY A 98 11.63 7.58 29.49
N SER A 99 11.70 6.29 29.14
CA SER A 99 12.68 5.77 28.20
C SER A 99 12.40 6.24 26.77
N TYR A 100 13.41 6.22 25.88
CA TYR A 100 13.25 6.67 24.50
C TYR A 100 12.66 5.58 23.61
N THR A 101 11.64 5.94 22.82
CA THR A 101 11.21 5.17 21.66
C THR A 101 12.23 5.34 20.54
N GLY A 102 12.63 4.22 19.95
CA GLY A 102 13.62 4.22 18.87
C GLY A 102 13.09 4.92 17.62
N TYR A 103 13.91 5.74 16.96
CA TYR A 103 13.45 6.47 15.77
C TYR A 103 13.09 5.53 14.60
N SER A 104 13.65 4.32 14.53
CA SER A 104 13.29 3.31 13.52
C SER A 104 11.93 2.69 13.80
N GLU A 105 11.53 2.59 15.08
CA GLU A 105 10.18 2.21 15.48
C GLU A 105 9.17 3.28 15.02
N VAL A 106 9.48 4.55 15.29
CA VAL A 106 8.63 5.69 14.88
C VAL A 106 8.49 5.78 13.36
N GLU A 107 9.59 5.63 12.62
CA GLU A 107 9.58 5.61 11.15
C GLU A 107 8.69 4.50 10.59
N LYS A 108 8.81 3.28 11.13
CA LYS A 108 7.97 2.15 10.69
C LYS A 108 6.50 2.40 10.97
N MET A 109 6.15 2.93 12.15
CA MET A 109 4.77 3.26 12.49
C MET A 109 4.23 4.40 11.63
N ALA A 110 5.02 5.45 11.41
CA ALA A 110 4.67 6.55 10.52
C ALA A 110 4.39 6.07 9.09
N GLY A 111 5.21 5.15 8.57
CA GLY A 111 5.01 4.53 7.26
C GLY A 111 3.68 3.78 7.13
N LEU A 112 3.14 3.21 8.23
CA LEU A 112 1.79 2.61 8.23
C LEU A 112 0.70 3.67 8.01
N PHE A 113 0.90 4.90 8.48
CA PHE A 113 -0.04 6.01 8.31
C PHE A 113 0.20 6.80 7.02
N GLY A 114 1.08 6.33 6.12
CA GLY A 114 1.46 7.04 4.90
C GLY A 114 2.31 8.29 5.14
N ILE A 115 3.00 8.36 6.28
CA ILE A 115 3.86 9.47 6.67
C ILE A 115 5.32 9.06 6.46
N ASP A 116 6.03 9.81 5.62
CA ASP A 116 7.48 9.67 5.45
C ASP A 116 8.22 10.66 6.36
N LEU A 117 8.91 10.13 7.38
CA LEU A 117 9.69 10.92 8.33
C LEU A 117 11.19 10.80 8.06
N ARG A 118 11.94 11.87 8.37
CA ARG A 118 13.41 11.82 8.34
C ARG A 118 13.95 11.41 9.70
N THR A 119 14.60 10.25 9.78
CA THR A 119 15.16 9.74 11.04
C THR A 119 16.68 9.60 11.00
N GLY A 120 17.32 9.21 12.11
CA GLY A 120 18.78 8.98 12.18
C GLY A 120 19.58 10.03 12.96
N CYS A 121 20.90 9.82 13.03
CA CYS A 121 21.83 10.86 13.52
C CYS A 121 21.85 12.00 12.50
N PHE A 122 21.93 13.26 12.94
CA PHE A 122 21.71 14.52 12.20
C PHE A 122 22.58 14.74 10.93
N CYS A 123 23.21 13.71 10.37
CA CYS A 123 24.28 13.73 9.36
C CYS A 123 25.49 14.56 9.82
N ASN A 124 25.53 14.88 11.12
CA ASN A 124 26.54 15.67 11.81
C ASN A 124 26.65 15.11 13.23
N SER A 125 27.76 14.45 13.53
CA SER A 125 28.03 13.87 14.84
C SER A 125 28.08 14.92 15.95
N GLY A 126 28.59 16.12 15.66
CA GLY A 126 28.60 17.24 16.61
C GLY A 126 27.19 17.67 17.05
N ALA A 127 26.23 17.68 16.13
CA ALA A 127 24.82 17.93 16.48
C ALA A 127 24.24 16.80 17.35
N CYS A 128 24.55 15.53 17.04
CA CYS A 128 24.19 14.39 17.89
C CYS A 128 24.77 14.54 19.31
N GLN A 129 26.04 14.94 19.43
CA GLN A 129 26.70 15.17 20.72
C GLN A 129 26.06 16.31 21.51
N MET A 130 25.79 17.45 20.85
CA MET A 130 25.22 18.63 21.50
C MET A 130 23.79 18.38 21.99
N TYR A 131 22.89 17.92 21.10
CA TYR A 131 21.46 17.79 21.41
C TYR A 131 21.13 16.53 22.22
N LEU A 132 21.83 15.43 21.99
CA LEU A 132 21.61 14.15 22.69
C LEU A 132 22.56 13.97 23.90
N LYS A 133 23.45 14.94 24.14
CA LYS A 133 24.45 14.95 25.23
C LYS A 133 25.33 13.69 25.22
N ILE A 134 25.83 13.34 24.03
CA ILE A 134 26.73 12.19 23.80
C ILE A 134 28.19 12.65 23.94
N THR A 135 28.97 11.99 24.79
CA THR A 135 30.40 12.29 24.96
C THR A 135 31.25 11.67 23.84
N ASN A 136 32.48 12.14 23.68
CA ASN A 136 33.43 11.54 22.72
C ASN A 136 33.66 10.04 22.99
N SER A 137 33.76 9.65 24.27
CA SER A 137 33.93 8.25 24.66
C SER A 137 32.72 7.38 24.29
N GLN A 138 31.50 7.89 24.49
CA GLN A 138 30.27 7.19 24.09
C GLN A 138 30.15 7.08 22.57
N LEU A 139 30.50 8.13 21.83
CA LEU A 139 30.46 8.09 20.37
C LEU A 139 31.42 7.02 19.80
N LEU A 140 32.63 6.93 20.37
CA LEU A 140 33.60 5.89 20.00
C LEU A 140 33.08 4.49 20.36
N GLN A 141 32.45 4.33 21.52
CA GLN A 141 31.81 3.08 21.93
C GLN A 141 30.68 2.68 20.97
N TYR A 142 29.85 3.63 20.53
CA TYR A 142 28.78 3.38 19.57
C TYR A 142 29.36 2.91 18.24
N TYR A 143 30.40 3.56 17.73
CA TYR A 143 31.12 3.14 16.53
C TYR A 143 31.68 1.70 16.68
N GLN A 144 32.32 1.38 17.80
CA GLN A 144 32.83 0.04 18.09
C GLN A 144 31.72 -1.02 18.21
N LYS A 145 30.53 -0.64 18.69
CA LYS A 145 29.32 -1.47 18.68
C LYS A 145 28.70 -1.58 17.26
N GLY A 146 29.35 -1.04 16.23
CA GLY A 146 28.94 -1.08 14.83
C GLY A 146 27.77 -0.14 14.53
N LYS A 147 27.74 1.05 15.13
CA LYS A 147 26.78 2.12 14.80
C LYS A 147 27.19 2.79 13.48
N GLU A 148 26.27 2.83 12.54
CA GLU A 148 26.42 3.40 11.20
C GLU A 148 25.22 4.27 10.84
N CYS A 149 25.34 5.07 9.78
CA CYS A 149 24.23 5.86 9.26
C CYS A 149 23.22 4.94 8.57
N GLY A 150 21.93 5.07 8.88
CA GLY A 150 20.87 4.25 8.28
C GLY A 150 20.69 2.86 8.90
N ASP A 151 21.43 2.52 9.96
CA ASP A 151 21.17 1.29 10.71
C ASP A 151 19.92 1.40 11.62
N THR A 152 19.56 0.27 12.24
CA THR A 152 18.44 0.15 13.18
C THR A 152 18.86 0.25 14.65
N LYS A 153 20.11 0.62 14.96
CA LYS A 153 20.64 0.79 16.32
C LYS A 153 20.34 2.22 16.79
N ASP A 154 19.07 2.49 17.05
CA ASP A 154 18.55 3.83 17.33
C ASP A 154 18.57 4.21 18.82
N VAL A 155 18.64 3.22 19.73
CA VAL A 155 18.84 3.42 21.17
C VAL A 155 19.96 2.50 21.68
N ILE A 156 20.99 3.06 22.32
CA ILE A 156 22.12 2.32 22.91
C ILE A 156 22.25 2.73 24.38
N ASP A 157 22.22 1.73 25.27
CA ASP A 157 22.34 1.92 26.72
C ASP A 157 21.31 2.95 27.26
N GLY A 158 20.07 2.88 26.73
CA GLY A 158 18.95 3.77 27.08
C GLY A 158 19.01 5.17 26.47
N ARG A 159 20.01 5.48 25.65
CA ARG A 159 20.18 6.80 25.00
C ARG A 159 19.88 6.73 23.51
N PRO A 160 19.17 7.72 22.94
CA PRO A 160 18.96 7.78 21.52
C PRO A 160 20.27 8.10 20.80
N THR A 161 20.48 7.52 19.63
CA THR A 161 21.63 7.83 18.76
C THR A 161 21.28 8.83 17.66
N GLY A 162 20.04 9.33 17.66
CA GLY A 162 19.49 10.19 16.62
C GLY A 162 18.08 10.69 16.98
N ALA A 163 17.43 11.38 16.05
CA ALA A 163 16.12 11.98 16.27
C ALA A 163 15.19 11.82 15.06
N VAL A 164 13.90 12.04 15.29
CA VAL A 164 12.87 12.13 14.26
C VAL A 164 12.73 13.59 13.85
N ARG A 165 12.66 13.85 12.55
CA ARG A 165 12.54 15.19 11.96
C ARG A 165 11.35 15.23 11.01
N ILE A 166 10.38 16.10 11.31
CA ILE A 166 9.28 16.41 10.41
C ILE A 166 9.70 17.62 9.58
N SER A 167 9.58 17.54 8.26
CA SER A 167 9.89 18.65 7.35
C SER A 167 8.66 18.94 6.51
N PHE A 168 8.09 20.13 6.65
CA PHE A 168 6.92 20.52 5.87
C PHE A 168 7.34 21.18 4.56
N GLY A 169 6.74 20.71 3.47
CA GLY A 169 7.01 21.20 2.12
C GLY A 169 5.85 22.03 1.58
N ARG A 170 6.03 22.60 0.38
CA ARG A 170 5.01 23.44 -0.29
C ARG A 170 3.63 22.79 -0.47
N GLN A 171 3.55 21.45 -0.45
CA GLN A 171 2.31 20.68 -0.61
C GLN A 171 1.73 20.20 0.71
N SER A 172 2.43 20.42 1.82
CA SER A 172 1.93 20.02 3.13
C SER A 172 0.72 20.86 3.53
N THR A 173 -0.19 20.25 4.27
CA THR A 173 -1.40 20.91 4.79
C THR A 173 -1.53 20.70 6.29
N ILE A 174 -2.55 21.31 6.89
CA ILE A 174 -2.81 21.12 8.33
C ILE A 174 -3.30 19.70 8.63
N GLU A 175 -3.96 19.06 7.67
CA GLU A 175 -4.42 17.68 7.76
C GLU A 175 -3.26 16.70 7.95
N ASP A 176 -2.08 16.97 7.38
CA ASP A 176 -0.88 16.17 7.62
C ASP A 176 -0.50 16.14 9.12
N VAL A 177 -0.68 17.27 9.82
CA VAL A 177 -0.44 17.36 11.26
C VAL A 177 -1.45 16.54 12.04
N LEU A 178 -2.72 16.52 11.59
CA LEU A 178 -3.78 15.72 12.20
C LEU A 178 -3.55 14.20 12.02
N VAL A 179 -3.05 13.77 10.86
CA VAL A 179 -2.69 12.36 10.62
C VAL A 179 -1.48 11.96 11.48
N LEU A 180 -0.48 12.84 11.59
CA LEU A 180 0.66 12.65 12.49
C LEU A 180 0.23 12.54 13.95
N GLU A 181 -0.67 13.41 14.39
CA GLU A 181 -1.23 13.40 15.74
C GLU A 181 -1.94 12.07 16.04
N GLN A 182 -2.81 11.62 15.15
CA GLN A 182 -3.50 10.33 15.28
C GLN A 182 -2.52 9.16 15.37
N MET A 183 -1.48 9.16 14.53
CA MET A 183 -0.44 8.13 14.57
C MET A 183 0.26 8.12 15.93
N ILE A 184 0.64 9.28 16.46
CA ILE A 184 1.31 9.37 17.76
C ILE A 184 0.40 8.87 18.89
N ASP A 185 -0.84 9.35 18.93
CA ASP A 185 -1.80 9.02 19.98
C ASP A 185 -2.11 7.52 19.99
N TYR A 186 -2.35 6.95 18.81
CA TYR A 186 -2.69 5.53 18.63
C TYR A 186 -1.50 4.60 18.90
N CYS A 187 -0.34 4.88 18.29
CA CYS A 187 0.80 3.96 18.34
C CYS A 187 1.61 4.07 19.63
N PHE A 188 1.68 5.25 20.25
CA PHE A 188 2.67 5.51 21.31
C PHE A 188 2.10 5.96 22.64
N LEU A 189 0.89 6.54 22.67
CA LEU A 189 0.30 7.00 23.93
C LEU A 189 -0.71 6.03 24.52
N GLY A 190 -1.07 4.97 23.77
CA GLY A 190 -2.10 4.03 24.16
C GLY A 190 -3.45 4.70 24.39
N ALA A 191 -3.61 5.95 23.93
CA ALA A 191 -4.88 6.60 23.88
C ALA A 191 -5.74 5.76 22.93
N GLN A 192 -6.88 5.28 23.43
CA GLN A 192 -7.98 5.05 22.50
C GLN A 192 -8.11 6.38 21.76
N PRO A 193 -8.09 6.40 20.42
CA PRO A 193 -8.26 7.65 19.70
C PRO A 193 -9.43 8.38 20.36
N SER A 194 -9.28 9.67 20.66
CA SER A 194 -10.35 10.49 21.28
C SER A 194 -11.65 10.51 20.46
N ILE A 195 -11.54 9.92 19.27
CA ILE A 195 -12.57 9.49 18.36
C ILE A 195 -12.91 8.04 18.70
N ASP A 196 -14.12 7.81 19.20
CA ASP A 196 -14.74 6.48 19.24
C ASP A 196 -14.36 5.73 17.95
N ILE A 197 -13.65 4.61 18.06
CA ILE A 197 -13.31 3.79 16.88
C ILE A 197 -14.56 3.27 16.16
N ASN A 198 -15.75 3.38 16.79
CA ASN A 198 -17.06 3.16 16.17
C ASN A 198 -17.65 4.40 15.45
N HIS A 199 -17.02 5.56 15.58
CA HIS A 199 -17.29 6.78 14.82
C HIS A 199 -15.94 7.38 14.38
N PRO A 200 -15.30 6.86 13.32
CA PRO A 200 -14.07 7.43 12.77
C PRO A 200 -14.25 8.95 12.58
N LEU A 201 -13.15 9.70 12.66
CA LEU A 201 -13.13 11.06 12.14
C LEU A 201 -13.88 11.02 10.81
N LYS A 202 -14.89 11.87 10.66
CA LYS A 202 -15.44 12.16 9.34
C LYS A 202 -14.37 12.91 8.55
N ILE A 203 -13.28 12.22 8.21
CA ILE A 203 -12.52 12.52 7.03
C ILE A 203 -13.46 12.05 5.91
N GLU A 204 -14.31 12.98 5.46
CA GLU A 204 -15.37 12.66 4.49
C GLU A 204 -14.79 12.09 3.18
N GLN A 205 -13.49 12.33 2.93
CA GLN A 205 -12.69 11.72 1.89
C GLN A 205 -11.27 11.46 2.36
N TYR A 206 -10.92 10.20 2.57
CA TYR A 206 -9.51 9.79 2.48
C TYR A 206 -9.17 9.71 1.00
N SER A 207 -8.14 10.44 0.59
CA SER A 207 -7.62 10.39 -0.78
C SER A 207 -6.61 9.25 -0.88
N ALA A 208 -7.10 8.09 -1.29
CA ALA A 208 -6.22 6.96 -1.60
C ALA A 208 -5.78 7.03 -3.07
N THR A 209 -4.61 6.47 -3.37
CA THR A 209 -4.12 6.33 -4.75
C THR A 209 -4.05 4.87 -5.14
N ILE A 210 -4.36 4.53 -6.39
CA ILE A 210 -4.22 3.15 -6.87
C ILE A 210 -2.72 2.84 -6.99
N SER A 211 -2.28 1.81 -6.27
CA SER A 211 -0.92 1.27 -6.43
C SER A 211 -0.88 0.09 -7.40
N ARG A 212 -1.95 -0.72 -7.48
CA ARG A 212 -2.12 -1.77 -8.49
C ARG A 212 -3.58 -1.92 -8.89
N LEU A 213 -3.80 -2.18 -10.18
CA LEU A 213 -5.11 -2.45 -10.76
C LEU A 213 -5.11 -3.87 -11.33
N ILE A 214 -6.05 -4.72 -10.90
CA ILE A 214 -6.04 -6.15 -11.27
C ILE A 214 -7.41 -6.60 -11.77
N VAL A 215 -7.42 -7.26 -12.92
CA VAL A 215 -8.61 -7.90 -13.49
C VAL A 215 -8.47 -9.42 -13.48
N TYR A 216 -9.57 -10.14 -13.27
CA TYR A 216 -9.62 -11.61 -13.34
C TYR A 216 -10.62 -12.06 -14.41
N PRO A 217 -10.22 -12.14 -15.69
CA PRO A 217 -11.18 -12.36 -16.78
C PRO A 217 -11.96 -13.66 -16.65
N VAL A 218 -11.26 -14.73 -16.25
CA VAL A 218 -11.86 -16.02 -15.95
C VAL A 218 -11.94 -16.21 -14.44
N LYS A 219 -13.15 -16.46 -13.94
CA LYS A 219 -13.41 -16.71 -12.52
C LYS A 219 -12.48 -17.81 -11.99
N SER A 220 -11.82 -17.52 -10.88
CA SER A 220 -10.88 -18.43 -10.19
C SER A 220 -9.56 -18.74 -10.92
N CYS A 221 -9.27 -18.12 -12.07
CA CYS A 221 -7.97 -18.24 -12.75
C CYS A 221 -7.04 -17.08 -12.33
N ARG A 222 -5.83 -17.00 -12.93
CA ARG A 222 -4.87 -15.91 -12.66
C ARG A 222 -5.42 -14.54 -13.08
N GLY A 223 -4.95 -13.51 -12.40
CA GLY A 223 -5.28 -12.12 -12.70
C GLY A 223 -4.26 -11.48 -13.63
N ILE A 224 -4.61 -10.31 -14.15
CA ILE A 224 -3.78 -9.47 -15.01
C ILE A 224 -3.62 -8.12 -14.32
N ASP A 225 -2.37 -7.72 -14.06
CA ASP A 225 -2.07 -6.35 -13.66
C ASP A 225 -2.29 -5.41 -14.87
N LEU A 226 -3.03 -4.33 -14.65
CA LEU A 226 -3.36 -3.33 -15.66
C LEU A 226 -2.74 -1.98 -15.29
N GLU A 227 -2.38 -1.19 -16.30
CA GLU A 227 -2.01 0.22 -16.11
C GLU A 227 -3.24 1.12 -15.99
N ARG A 228 -4.35 0.74 -16.64
CA ARG A 228 -5.62 1.47 -16.66
C ARG A 228 -6.78 0.53 -16.94
N SER A 229 -7.99 0.90 -16.53
CA SER A 229 -9.23 0.19 -16.87
C SER A 229 -10.43 1.11 -16.73
N HIS A 230 -11.54 0.73 -17.35
CA HIS A 230 -12.82 1.43 -17.21
C HIS A 230 -13.62 0.88 -16.02
N LEU A 231 -14.17 1.80 -15.22
CA LEU A 231 -15.12 1.47 -14.16
C LEU A 231 -16.50 1.20 -14.77
N THR A 232 -17.15 0.10 -14.36
CA THR A 232 -18.48 -0.30 -14.80
C THR A 232 -19.34 -0.68 -13.60
N LYS A 233 -20.66 -0.75 -13.77
CA LYS A 233 -21.58 -1.19 -12.70
C LYS A 233 -21.31 -2.63 -12.21
N THR A 234 -20.62 -3.44 -13.01
CA THR A 234 -20.34 -4.86 -12.74
C THR A 234 -18.89 -5.14 -12.32
N GLY A 235 -18.03 -4.11 -12.26
CA GLY A 235 -16.63 -4.19 -11.85
C GLY A 235 -15.72 -3.46 -12.82
N LEU A 236 -14.42 -3.77 -12.78
CA LEU A 236 -13.50 -3.35 -13.84
C LEU A 236 -13.91 -3.99 -15.17
N GLN A 237 -13.64 -3.29 -16.28
CA GLN A 237 -13.86 -3.87 -17.60
C GLN A 237 -13.11 -5.21 -17.69
N TYR A 238 -13.81 -6.22 -18.25
CA TYR A 238 -13.33 -7.60 -18.36
C TYR A 238 -13.21 -8.39 -17.05
N ASP A 239 -13.68 -7.91 -15.91
CA ASP A 239 -13.57 -8.65 -14.66
C ASP A 239 -14.65 -9.74 -14.51
N ARG A 240 -14.22 -10.98 -14.30
CA ARG A 240 -15.07 -12.19 -14.13
C ARG A 240 -16.22 -12.27 -15.15
N VAL A 241 -15.91 -12.04 -16.43
CA VAL A 241 -16.85 -12.23 -17.54
C VAL A 241 -16.87 -13.67 -18.07
N PHE A 242 -15.88 -14.48 -17.70
CA PHE A 242 -15.83 -15.91 -18.02
C PHE A 242 -15.81 -16.78 -16.76
N MET A 243 -16.23 -18.04 -16.89
CA MET A 243 -16.09 -19.08 -15.87
C MET A 243 -15.95 -20.45 -16.50
N ILE A 244 -15.43 -21.41 -15.72
CA ILE A 244 -15.38 -22.81 -16.10
C ILE A 244 -16.50 -23.54 -15.35
N GLU A 245 -17.33 -24.24 -16.10
CA GLU A 245 -18.31 -25.21 -15.59
C GLU A 245 -17.74 -26.62 -15.83
N CYS A 246 -17.99 -27.56 -14.92
CA CYS A 246 -17.75 -28.98 -15.14
C CYS A 246 -18.97 -29.75 -14.63
N CYS A 247 -19.54 -30.60 -15.48
CA CYS A 247 -20.73 -31.40 -15.18
C CYS A 247 -21.88 -30.59 -14.53
N GLY A 248 -22.25 -29.43 -15.10
CA GLY A 248 -23.33 -28.58 -14.56
C GLY A 248 -22.94 -27.69 -13.38
N THR A 249 -21.72 -27.80 -12.85
CA THR A 249 -21.29 -27.07 -11.64
C THR A 249 -20.17 -26.08 -11.93
N THR A 250 -20.26 -24.87 -11.36
CA THR A 250 -19.18 -23.88 -11.41
C THR A 250 -17.92 -24.39 -10.73
N LEU A 251 -16.81 -24.43 -11.47
CA LEU A 251 -15.49 -24.72 -10.89
C LEU A 251 -14.93 -23.51 -10.14
N THR A 252 -14.24 -23.80 -9.04
CA THR A 252 -13.55 -22.80 -8.23
C THR A 252 -12.16 -23.32 -7.87
N GLN A 253 -11.20 -22.41 -7.75
CA GLN A 253 -9.80 -22.79 -7.51
C GLN A 253 -9.62 -23.49 -6.16
N LYS A 254 -10.43 -23.16 -5.15
CA LYS A 254 -10.44 -23.88 -3.86
C LYS A 254 -10.81 -25.37 -3.99
N ARG A 255 -11.64 -25.73 -4.97
CA ARG A 255 -12.02 -27.12 -5.27
C ARG A 255 -11.06 -27.77 -6.26
N HIS A 256 -10.56 -27.01 -7.23
CA HIS A 256 -9.63 -27.48 -8.26
C HIS A 256 -8.45 -26.51 -8.42
N GLU A 257 -7.38 -26.77 -7.68
CA GLU A 257 -6.20 -25.90 -7.61
C GLU A 257 -5.50 -25.69 -8.95
N LYS A 258 -5.56 -26.66 -9.88
CA LYS A 258 -5.01 -26.56 -11.24
C LYS A 258 -5.53 -25.34 -12.03
N MET A 259 -6.66 -24.75 -11.63
CA MET A 259 -7.12 -23.48 -12.21
C MET A 259 -6.11 -22.33 -12.02
N CYS A 260 -5.17 -22.41 -11.06
CA CYS A 260 -4.06 -21.45 -10.91
C CYS A 260 -3.07 -21.49 -12.08
N LYS A 261 -3.02 -22.59 -12.83
CA LYS A 261 -2.14 -22.77 -13.99
C LYS A 261 -2.70 -22.14 -15.26
N ILE A 262 -3.98 -21.78 -15.27
CA ILE A 262 -4.59 -21.05 -16.39
C ILE A 262 -4.22 -19.57 -16.27
N VAL A 263 -3.30 -19.15 -17.12
CA VAL A 263 -2.89 -17.75 -17.25
C VAL A 263 -3.75 -17.06 -18.29
N THR A 264 -4.15 -15.82 -18.02
CA THR A 264 -5.01 -15.01 -18.88
C THR A 264 -4.23 -13.85 -19.45
N LYS A 265 -4.43 -13.52 -20.73
CA LYS A 265 -3.91 -12.31 -21.35
C LYS A 265 -5.01 -11.65 -22.19
N ILE A 266 -5.15 -10.33 -22.05
CA ILE A 266 -6.09 -9.53 -22.85
C ILE A 266 -5.28 -8.79 -23.91
N ASP A 267 -5.76 -8.86 -25.15
CA ASP A 267 -5.30 -8.03 -26.26
C ASP A 267 -6.45 -7.11 -26.68
N GLU A 268 -6.42 -5.86 -26.21
CA GLU A 268 -7.47 -4.87 -26.47
C GLU A 268 -7.59 -4.50 -27.96
N PRO A 269 -6.48 -4.21 -28.71
CA PRO A 269 -6.53 -3.93 -30.14
C PRO A 269 -7.29 -4.96 -30.98
N THR A 270 -7.11 -6.25 -30.68
CA THR A 270 -7.79 -7.35 -31.40
C THR A 270 -9.08 -7.81 -30.71
N ALA A 271 -9.39 -7.26 -29.53
CA ALA A 271 -10.47 -7.67 -28.64
C ALA A 271 -10.46 -9.17 -28.30
N MET A 272 -9.28 -9.75 -28.08
CA MET A 272 -9.08 -11.17 -27.80
C MET A 272 -8.65 -11.43 -26.36
N LEU A 273 -9.12 -12.54 -25.80
CA LEU A 273 -8.63 -13.15 -24.57
C LEU A 273 -7.87 -14.42 -24.95
N SER A 274 -6.62 -14.51 -24.54
CA SER A 274 -5.81 -15.72 -24.66
C SER A 274 -5.68 -16.40 -23.29
N LEU A 275 -5.94 -17.71 -23.26
CA LEU A 275 -5.70 -18.57 -22.10
C LEU A 275 -4.54 -19.50 -22.43
N TYR A 276 -3.56 -19.62 -21.55
CA TYR A 276 -2.45 -20.56 -21.74
C TYR A 276 -2.07 -21.28 -20.45
N ASN A 277 -1.48 -22.45 -20.61
CA ASN A 277 -0.99 -23.23 -19.48
C ASN A 277 0.32 -22.65 -18.97
N ALA A 278 0.40 -22.35 -17.68
CA ALA A 278 1.62 -21.89 -17.03
C ALA A 278 2.77 -22.92 -17.14
N ASP A 279 2.43 -24.21 -17.18
CA ASP A 279 3.42 -25.29 -17.25
C ASP A 279 3.77 -25.67 -18.72
N ASP A 280 2.98 -25.21 -19.71
CA ASP A 280 3.23 -25.37 -21.14
C ASP A 280 2.65 -24.17 -21.92
N PRO A 281 3.42 -23.07 -22.10
CA PRO A 281 2.92 -21.86 -22.73
C PRO A 281 2.51 -22.01 -24.20
N LEU A 282 2.93 -23.08 -24.89
CA LEU A 282 2.50 -23.37 -26.26
C LEU A 282 1.06 -23.89 -26.30
N SER A 283 0.61 -24.53 -25.22
CA SER A 283 -0.79 -24.93 -25.04
C SER A 283 -1.64 -23.73 -24.68
N SER A 284 -2.35 -23.20 -25.67
CA SER A 284 -3.19 -22.02 -25.53
C SER A 284 -4.50 -22.11 -26.31
N VAL A 285 -5.46 -21.28 -25.94
CA VAL A 285 -6.69 -21.04 -26.68
C VAL A 285 -7.04 -19.56 -26.67
N GLU A 286 -7.50 -19.06 -27.80
CA GLU A 286 -7.93 -17.68 -27.95
C GLU A 286 -9.44 -17.61 -28.17
N LEU A 287 -10.06 -16.59 -27.60
CA LEU A 287 -11.48 -16.35 -27.71
C LEU A 287 -11.77 -14.85 -27.74
N PRO A 288 -12.79 -14.41 -28.48
CA PRO A 288 -13.14 -13.00 -28.52
C PRO A 288 -13.72 -12.57 -27.16
N LEU A 289 -13.30 -11.40 -26.68
CA LEU A 289 -13.77 -10.78 -25.43
C LEU A 289 -15.27 -10.51 -25.48
N PHE A 290 -15.77 -10.17 -26.67
CA PHE A 290 -17.18 -9.91 -26.94
C PHE A 290 -17.76 -10.97 -27.88
N THR A 291 -19.08 -11.09 -27.92
CA THR A 291 -19.78 -11.83 -28.97
C THR A 291 -20.94 -10.99 -29.46
N PHE A 292 -21.17 -11.00 -30.77
CA PHE A 292 -22.30 -10.33 -31.42
C PHE A 292 -23.48 -11.28 -31.64
N GLN A 293 -23.32 -12.58 -31.37
CA GLN A 293 -24.36 -13.57 -31.54
C GLN A 293 -25.16 -13.76 -30.26
N LYS A 294 -26.48 -13.52 -30.35
CA LYS A 294 -27.44 -13.85 -29.30
C LYS A 294 -27.52 -15.37 -29.17
N SER A 295 -26.97 -15.93 -28.09
CA SER A 295 -27.00 -17.38 -27.89
C SER A 295 -28.43 -17.85 -27.62
N LEU A 296 -28.91 -18.82 -28.40
CA LEU A 296 -30.21 -19.48 -28.23
C LEU A 296 -30.28 -20.38 -26.98
N HIS A 297 -29.12 -20.70 -26.37
CA HIS A 297 -28.99 -21.61 -25.23
C HIS A 297 -28.26 -20.93 -24.07
N THR A 298 -28.94 -20.02 -23.38
CA THR A 298 -28.44 -19.47 -22.12
C THR A 298 -28.71 -20.46 -20.98
N GLY A 299 -27.64 -20.84 -20.29
CA GLY A 299 -27.71 -21.66 -19.08
C GLY A 299 -27.50 -20.79 -17.85
N ILE A 300 -28.28 -21.05 -16.80
CA ILE A 300 -28.06 -20.45 -15.47
C ILE A 300 -27.03 -21.30 -14.75
N VAL A 301 -25.81 -20.77 -14.57
CA VAL A 301 -24.70 -21.56 -14.01
C VAL A 301 -23.96 -20.76 -12.96
N CYS A 302 -24.54 -20.65 -11.76
CA CYS A 302 -23.87 -20.27 -10.50
C CYS A 302 -24.93 -20.00 -9.42
N LEU A 303 -24.47 -19.86 -8.16
CA LEU A 303 -25.31 -19.46 -7.01
C LEU A 303 -26.04 -18.11 -7.20
N THR A 304 -25.59 -17.25 -8.12
CA THR A 304 -26.14 -15.90 -8.35
C THR A 304 -27.07 -15.80 -9.56
N ASN A 305 -27.39 -16.95 -10.18
CA ASN A 305 -28.24 -17.08 -11.36
C ASN A 305 -27.85 -16.15 -12.52
N VAL A 306 -26.56 -16.09 -12.85
CA VAL A 306 -26.07 -15.34 -14.01
C VAL A 306 -26.31 -16.15 -15.27
N GLN A 307 -26.93 -15.52 -16.28
CA GLN A 307 -27.11 -16.12 -17.59
C GLN A 307 -25.78 -16.16 -18.33
N THR A 308 -25.43 -17.35 -18.82
CA THR A 308 -24.17 -17.58 -19.51
C THR A 308 -24.36 -18.38 -20.79
N SER A 309 -23.54 -18.12 -21.79
CA SER A 309 -23.44 -18.94 -23.00
C SER A 309 -22.11 -19.69 -23.04
N GLU A 310 -22.10 -20.85 -23.69
CA GLU A 310 -20.87 -21.59 -23.92
C GLU A 310 -20.00 -20.86 -24.95
N CYS A 311 -18.68 -20.90 -24.75
CA CYS A 311 -17.70 -20.41 -25.72
C CYS A 311 -17.48 -21.45 -26.85
N ALA A 312 -16.55 -21.16 -27.76
CA ALA A 312 -16.21 -22.09 -28.83
C ALA A 312 -15.77 -23.46 -28.28
N ALA A 313 -16.16 -24.55 -28.96
CA ALA A 313 -15.86 -25.92 -28.54
C ALA A 313 -14.36 -26.17 -28.30
N ALA A 314 -13.48 -25.53 -29.08
CA ALA A 314 -12.03 -25.59 -28.89
C ALA A 314 -11.60 -25.12 -27.48
N ALA A 315 -12.25 -24.09 -26.93
CA ALA A 315 -11.98 -23.61 -25.58
C ALA A 315 -12.46 -24.60 -24.51
N SER A 316 -13.65 -25.20 -24.68
CA SER A 316 -14.16 -26.26 -23.81
C SER A 316 -13.24 -27.50 -23.81
N THR A 317 -12.78 -27.93 -24.99
CA THR A 317 -11.80 -29.03 -25.12
C THR A 317 -10.49 -28.69 -24.42
N TRP A 318 -9.98 -27.47 -24.63
CA TRP A 318 -8.73 -27.04 -24.01
C TRP A 318 -8.81 -27.02 -22.47
N VAL A 319 -9.88 -26.45 -21.89
CA VAL A 319 -10.06 -26.43 -20.42
C VAL A 319 -10.28 -27.83 -19.84
N THR A 320 -10.92 -28.72 -20.59
CA THR A 320 -11.11 -30.14 -20.20
C THR A 320 -9.75 -30.83 -20.08
N THR A 321 -8.90 -30.67 -21.10
CA THR A 321 -7.56 -31.28 -21.14
C THR A 321 -6.66 -30.76 -20.02
N ILE A 322 -6.55 -29.45 -19.83
CA ILE A 322 -5.62 -28.88 -18.83
C ILE A 322 -6.02 -29.20 -17.40
N LEU A 323 -7.32 -29.28 -17.11
CA LEU A 323 -7.80 -29.61 -15.78
C LEU A 323 -7.76 -31.12 -15.50
N GLY A 324 -7.70 -31.96 -16.55
CA GLY A 324 -7.76 -33.42 -16.44
C GLY A 324 -9.10 -33.89 -15.87
N LEU A 325 -10.18 -33.20 -16.26
CA LEU A 325 -11.56 -33.49 -15.86
C LEU A 325 -12.37 -33.86 -17.10
N SER A 326 -13.56 -34.41 -16.92
CA SER A 326 -14.53 -34.67 -18.00
C SER A 326 -15.55 -33.54 -18.10
N ASP A 327 -16.01 -33.23 -19.31
CA ASP A 327 -17.12 -32.29 -19.57
C ASP A 327 -16.93 -30.91 -18.94
N CYS A 328 -15.75 -30.31 -19.14
CA CYS A 328 -15.53 -28.91 -18.77
C CYS A 328 -15.95 -27.98 -19.92
N LYS A 329 -16.68 -26.92 -19.58
CA LYS A 329 -17.16 -25.90 -20.51
C LYS A 329 -16.66 -24.54 -20.08
N LEU A 330 -16.06 -23.80 -21.01
CA LEU A 330 -15.77 -22.39 -20.80
C LEU A 330 -17.02 -21.57 -21.15
N ARG A 331 -17.56 -20.85 -20.17
CA ARG A 331 -18.77 -20.05 -20.34
C ARG A 331 -18.48 -18.57 -20.19
N ARG A 332 -19.24 -17.76 -20.90
CA ARG A 332 -19.21 -16.30 -20.84
C ARG A 332 -20.54 -15.76 -20.35
N VAL A 333 -20.50 -14.65 -19.62
CA VAL A 333 -21.70 -13.89 -19.24
C VAL A 333 -22.43 -13.44 -20.51
N ALA A 334 -23.75 -13.57 -20.51
CA ALA A 334 -24.59 -13.09 -21.61
C ALA A 334 -24.50 -11.55 -21.72
N GLN A 335 -24.50 -11.03 -22.95
CA GLN A 335 -24.23 -9.62 -23.22
C GLN A 335 -25.26 -8.65 -22.59
N ASP A 336 -26.49 -9.12 -22.38
CA ASP A 336 -27.61 -8.42 -21.76
C ASP A 336 -27.68 -8.60 -20.23
N SER A 337 -26.76 -9.36 -19.64
CA SER A 337 -26.69 -9.53 -18.19
C SER A 337 -26.22 -8.24 -17.52
N SER A 338 -27.02 -7.75 -16.56
CA SER A 338 -26.63 -6.67 -15.65
C SER A 338 -25.73 -7.13 -14.50
N LYS A 339 -25.32 -8.40 -14.49
CA LYS A 339 -24.50 -9.04 -13.46
C LYS A 339 -23.22 -9.63 -14.05
N SER A 340 -22.12 -9.55 -13.31
CA SER A 340 -20.89 -10.31 -13.56
C SER A 340 -20.85 -11.58 -12.71
N LEU A 341 -19.82 -12.42 -12.94
CA LEU A 341 -19.59 -13.63 -12.14
C LEU A 341 -18.77 -13.33 -10.88
N SER A 342 -18.67 -12.06 -10.46
CA SER A 342 -18.13 -11.69 -9.16
C SER A 342 -18.97 -12.29 -8.03
N ASN A 343 -18.33 -12.68 -6.92
CA ASN A 343 -19.00 -13.40 -5.85
C ASN A 343 -20.04 -12.53 -5.14
N GLU A 344 -19.58 -11.38 -4.66
CA GLU A 344 -20.32 -10.56 -3.72
C GLU A 344 -20.51 -9.13 -4.21
N ALA A 345 -19.59 -8.64 -5.05
CA ALA A 345 -19.65 -7.26 -5.51
C ALA A 345 -18.78 -6.94 -6.73
N PRO A 346 -18.99 -5.76 -7.34
CA PRO A 346 -18.23 -5.29 -8.50
C PRO A 346 -16.73 -5.11 -8.25
N TYR A 347 -16.36 -4.54 -7.09
CA TYR A 347 -14.97 -4.22 -6.76
C TYR A 347 -14.59 -4.80 -5.41
N LEU A 348 -13.40 -5.37 -5.35
CA LEU A 348 -12.72 -5.68 -4.09
C LEU A 348 -11.53 -4.73 -3.91
N VAL A 349 -11.51 -3.99 -2.81
CA VAL A 349 -10.44 -3.05 -2.46
C VAL A 349 -9.58 -3.65 -1.36
N VAL A 350 -8.26 -3.55 -1.51
CA VAL A 350 -7.30 -3.81 -0.43
C VAL A 350 -6.42 -2.58 -0.21
N ASN A 351 -6.11 -2.28 1.06
CA ASN A 351 -5.06 -1.34 1.39
C ASN A 351 -3.72 -2.07 1.49
N GLU A 352 -2.71 -1.55 0.80
CA GLU A 352 -1.36 -2.09 0.80
C GLU A 352 -0.74 -2.11 2.21
N ALA A 353 -1.04 -1.12 3.06
CA ALA A 353 -0.57 -1.09 4.46
C ALA A 353 -1.14 -2.24 5.29
N SER A 354 -2.43 -2.55 5.14
CA SER A 354 -3.08 -3.70 5.79
C SER A 354 -2.48 -5.02 5.31
N ILE A 355 -2.24 -5.13 4.00
CA ILE A 355 -1.62 -6.31 3.41
C ILE A 355 -0.21 -6.51 3.94
N LYS A 356 0.57 -5.43 4.05
CA LYS A 356 1.94 -5.51 4.58
C LYS A 356 1.97 -6.10 5.98
N ILE A 357 1.11 -5.64 6.89
CA ILE A 357 1.03 -6.17 8.25
C ILE A 357 0.74 -7.67 8.24
N LEU A 358 -0.23 -8.11 7.44
CA LEU A 358 -0.57 -9.53 7.33
C LEU A 358 0.56 -10.35 6.72
N ALA A 359 1.19 -9.85 5.67
CA ALA A 359 2.29 -10.49 4.97
C ALA A 359 3.48 -10.72 5.91
N ASP A 360 3.85 -9.70 6.70
CA ASP A 360 4.93 -9.77 7.68
C ASP A 360 4.65 -10.85 8.75
N VAL A 361 3.39 -10.98 9.21
CA VAL A 361 2.99 -11.99 10.21
C VAL A 361 3.16 -13.42 9.71
N VAL A 362 2.97 -13.66 8.41
CA VAL A 362 3.05 -15.01 7.82
C VAL A 362 4.32 -15.26 7.02
N GLY A 363 5.24 -14.29 6.96
CA GLY A 363 6.48 -14.39 6.18
C GLY A 363 6.26 -14.47 4.67
N LEU A 364 5.18 -13.87 4.15
CA LEU A 364 4.91 -13.78 2.72
C LEU A 364 5.34 -12.41 2.16
N THR A 365 5.53 -12.34 0.85
CA THR A 365 5.71 -11.04 0.19
C THR A 365 4.38 -10.28 0.10
N ILE A 366 4.44 -8.94 0.03
CA ILE A 366 3.25 -8.10 -0.19
C ILE A 366 2.54 -8.53 -1.48
N LYS A 367 3.28 -8.69 -2.58
CA LYS A 367 2.73 -9.08 -3.89
C LYS A 367 1.97 -10.40 -3.80
N GLU A 368 2.59 -11.44 -3.25
CA GLU A 368 1.94 -12.74 -3.13
C GLU A 368 0.68 -12.68 -2.26
N THR A 369 0.74 -11.92 -1.17
CA THR A 369 -0.39 -11.73 -0.27
C THR A 369 -1.55 -11.02 -1.00
N ILE A 370 -1.28 -9.95 -1.74
CA ILE A 370 -2.26 -9.28 -2.63
C ILE A 370 -2.88 -10.29 -3.60
N ASP A 371 -2.03 -11.05 -4.31
CA ASP A 371 -2.48 -11.97 -5.36
C ASP A 371 -3.39 -13.08 -4.79
N ARG A 372 -3.18 -13.51 -3.53
CA ARG A 372 -4.05 -14.43 -2.78
C ARG A 372 -5.40 -13.80 -2.40
N PHE A 373 -5.42 -12.51 -2.06
CA PHE A 373 -6.67 -11.80 -1.74
C PHE A 373 -7.53 -11.49 -2.96
N ARG A 374 -6.91 -11.46 -4.14
CA ARG A 374 -7.56 -11.25 -5.43
C ARG A 374 -8.35 -9.93 -5.57
N PRO A 375 -7.82 -8.78 -5.10
CA PRO A 375 -8.50 -7.49 -5.23
C PRO A 375 -8.58 -7.02 -6.67
N ASN A 376 -9.49 -6.09 -6.93
CA ASN A 376 -9.49 -5.31 -8.14
C ASN A 376 -8.66 -4.04 -7.99
N LEU A 377 -8.79 -3.38 -6.84
CA LEU A 377 -8.10 -2.13 -6.52
C LEU A 377 -7.17 -2.38 -5.33
N VAL A 378 -5.87 -2.18 -5.52
CA VAL A 378 -4.91 -2.07 -4.43
C VAL A 378 -4.64 -0.59 -4.24
N VAL A 379 -4.86 -0.09 -3.04
CA VAL A 379 -4.71 1.33 -2.71
C VAL A 379 -3.62 1.56 -1.68
N ARG A 380 -3.04 2.76 -1.73
CA ARG A 380 -2.08 3.26 -0.74
C ARG A 380 -2.42 4.70 -0.33
N GLY A 381 -1.77 5.19 0.73
CA GLY A 381 -1.97 6.54 1.25
C GLY A 381 -3.07 6.64 2.31
N ILE A 382 -3.50 5.51 2.88
CA ILE A 382 -4.48 5.45 3.97
C ILE A 382 -3.99 4.50 5.08
N PRO A 383 -4.30 4.78 6.37
CA PRO A 383 -3.90 3.93 7.50
C PRO A 383 -4.35 2.47 7.34
N PRO A 384 -3.60 1.48 7.85
CA PRO A 384 -3.96 0.08 7.76
C PRO A 384 -5.33 -0.15 8.40
N PHE A 385 -6.14 -0.96 7.74
CA PHE A 385 -7.48 -1.39 8.15
C PHE A 385 -8.53 -0.26 8.18
N LEU A 386 -8.21 0.93 7.67
CA LEU A 386 -9.19 2.00 7.50
C LEU A 386 -10.35 1.54 6.59
N GLU A 387 -10.02 0.74 5.57
CA GLU A 387 -10.96 0.02 4.70
C GLU A 387 -11.76 -1.08 5.41
N ASP A 388 -11.87 -1.07 6.73
CA ASP A 388 -12.88 -1.85 7.45
C ASP A 388 -13.97 -0.96 8.07
N THR A 389 -13.77 0.36 8.10
CA THR A 389 -14.65 1.32 8.77
C THR A 389 -15.17 2.40 7.82
N ALA A 390 -14.60 2.49 6.62
CA ALA A 390 -15.01 3.47 5.63
C ALA A 390 -16.44 3.21 5.17
N LYS A 391 -17.24 4.28 5.03
CA LYS A 391 -18.52 4.23 4.29
C LYS A 391 -18.34 4.66 2.84
N TYR A 392 -17.43 5.60 2.61
CA TYR A 392 -17.01 6.05 1.30
C TYR A 392 -15.49 6.19 1.25
N MET A 393 -14.91 5.96 0.08
CA MET A 393 -13.49 6.20 -0.20
C MET A 393 -13.35 7.05 -1.46
N SER A 394 -12.42 7.99 -1.45
CA SER A 394 -12.01 8.72 -2.65
C SER A 394 -10.72 8.10 -3.17
N ILE A 395 -10.77 7.44 -4.31
CA ILE A 395 -9.62 6.73 -4.89
C ILE A 395 -9.33 7.37 -6.25
N ASP A 396 -8.18 8.01 -6.41
CA ASP A 396 -7.78 8.74 -7.63
C ASP A 396 -8.88 9.66 -8.20
N GLY A 397 -9.58 10.37 -7.30
CA GLY A 397 -10.67 11.30 -7.66
C GLY A 397 -12.03 10.65 -7.93
N PHE A 398 -12.12 9.32 -7.90
CA PHE A 398 -13.40 8.60 -7.97
C PHE A 398 -13.94 8.30 -6.58
N ARG A 399 -15.25 8.50 -6.39
CA ARG A 399 -15.93 8.17 -5.15
C ARG A 399 -16.43 6.73 -5.21
N PHE A 400 -16.07 5.95 -4.20
CA PHE A 400 -16.53 4.59 -3.99
C PHE A 400 -17.36 4.54 -2.71
N GLU A 401 -18.49 3.83 -2.73
CA GLU A 401 -19.25 3.44 -1.54
C GLU A 401 -18.89 2.02 -1.14
N VAL A 402 -18.50 1.82 0.12
CA VAL A 402 -18.28 0.47 0.64
C VAL A 402 -19.62 -0.12 1.05
N ILE A 403 -19.99 -1.23 0.42
CA ILE A 403 -21.32 -1.85 0.62
C ILE A 403 -21.25 -2.84 1.78
N LYS A 404 -20.12 -3.55 1.92
CA LYS A 404 -19.90 -4.53 2.98
C LYS A 404 -18.43 -4.93 3.08
N LYS A 405 -18.11 -5.58 4.18
CA LYS A 405 -16.82 -6.27 4.33
C LYS A 405 -16.85 -7.64 3.66
N CYS A 406 -15.71 -8.07 3.14
CA CYS A 406 -15.54 -9.34 2.43
C CYS A 406 -15.11 -10.44 3.41
N THR A 407 -16.00 -11.40 3.66
CA THR A 407 -15.63 -12.59 4.44
C THR A 407 -14.70 -13.48 3.63
N ARG A 408 -13.48 -13.67 4.11
CA ARG A 408 -12.47 -14.47 3.39
C ARG A 408 -12.70 -15.96 3.58
N CYS A 409 -12.69 -16.67 2.46
CA CYS A 409 -12.79 -18.13 2.42
C CYS A 409 -11.43 -18.77 2.10
N GLU A 410 -11.38 -20.10 2.07
CA GLU A 410 -10.20 -20.93 1.76
C GLU A 410 -9.47 -20.56 0.45
N MET A 411 -10.08 -19.75 -0.42
CA MET A 411 -9.45 -19.24 -1.64
C MET A 411 -8.10 -18.55 -1.35
N ILE A 412 -7.97 -17.82 -0.25
CA ILE A 412 -6.71 -17.12 0.10
C ILE A 412 -5.59 -18.09 0.51
N CYS A 413 -5.96 -19.32 0.86
CA CYS A 413 -5.00 -20.36 1.23
C CYS A 413 -4.33 -20.95 -0.02
N VAL A 414 -4.91 -20.79 -1.21
CA VAL A 414 -4.33 -21.34 -2.44
C VAL A 414 -3.20 -20.42 -2.93
N ASN A 415 -2.01 -20.98 -3.10
CA ASN A 415 -0.91 -20.27 -3.75
C ASN A 415 -1.26 -20.00 -5.23
N PRO A 416 -1.25 -18.73 -5.69
CA PRO A 416 -1.71 -18.37 -7.04
C PRO A 416 -0.79 -18.86 -8.16
N THR A 417 0.39 -19.38 -7.83
CA THR A 417 1.36 -19.91 -8.79
C THR A 417 1.42 -21.42 -8.77
N THR A 418 1.49 -22.03 -7.59
CA THR A 418 1.68 -23.48 -7.47
C THR A 418 0.37 -24.24 -7.32
N GLY A 419 -0.69 -23.59 -6.83
CA GLY A 419 -1.95 -24.24 -6.46
C GLY A 419 -1.93 -24.89 -5.08
N VAL A 420 -0.76 -24.96 -4.42
CA VAL A 420 -0.61 -25.56 -3.09
C VAL A 420 -1.46 -24.79 -2.07
N LYS A 421 -2.15 -25.54 -1.20
CA LYS A 421 -2.98 -24.98 -0.13
C LYS A 421 -2.18 -24.78 1.14
N GLU A 422 -2.14 -23.54 1.62
CA GLU A 422 -1.39 -23.10 2.80
C GLU A 422 -2.32 -22.28 3.73
N PRO A 423 -2.65 -22.79 4.93
CA PRO A 423 -3.65 -22.17 5.80
C PRO A 423 -3.13 -20.95 6.59
N GLN A 424 -1.84 -20.64 6.52
CA GLN A 424 -1.21 -19.60 7.35
C GLN A 424 -1.92 -18.25 7.27
N LEU A 425 -2.35 -17.84 6.08
CA LEU A 425 -2.98 -16.54 5.88
C LEU A 425 -4.37 -16.48 6.53
N ILE A 426 -5.20 -17.53 6.39
CA ILE A 426 -6.52 -17.55 7.05
C ILE A 426 -6.42 -17.63 8.58
N VAL A 427 -5.40 -18.32 9.09
CA VAL A 427 -5.10 -18.39 10.53
C VAL A 427 -4.62 -17.04 11.06
N ALA A 428 -3.70 -16.38 10.35
CA ALA A 428 -3.22 -15.05 10.70
C ALA A 428 -4.36 -14.02 10.72
N LEU A 429 -5.21 -14.01 9.69
CA LEU A 429 -6.42 -13.19 9.66
C LEU A 429 -7.31 -13.46 10.87
N ARG A 430 -7.60 -14.73 11.17
CA ARG A 430 -8.43 -15.11 12.31
C ARG A 430 -7.82 -14.62 13.63
N ASN A 431 -6.52 -14.82 13.83
CA ASN A 431 -5.84 -14.45 15.07
C ASN A 431 -5.74 -12.93 15.24
N PHE A 432 -5.47 -12.20 14.15
CA PHE A 432 -5.50 -10.75 14.11
C PHE A 432 -6.87 -10.23 14.59
N ARG A 433 -7.96 -10.81 14.05
CA ARG A 433 -9.34 -10.42 14.40
C ARG A 433 -9.85 -10.93 15.75
N GLN A 434 -9.29 -12.01 16.27
CA GLN A 434 -9.60 -12.47 17.63
C GLN A 434 -9.00 -11.57 18.70
N ARG A 435 -7.85 -10.94 18.44
CA ARG A 435 -7.27 -9.91 19.33
C ARG A 435 -8.10 -8.61 19.33
N GLU A 436 -8.80 -8.32 18.23
CA GLU A 436 -9.70 -7.16 18.07
C GLU A 436 -11.16 -7.39 18.50
N LYS A 437 -11.49 -8.49 19.20
CA LYS A 437 -12.86 -8.95 19.53
C LYS A 437 -13.77 -8.02 20.37
N LYS A 438 -13.56 -6.70 20.37
CA LYS A 438 -14.59 -5.71 20.70
C LYS A 438 -15.43 -5.26 19.49
N LEU A 439 -15.09 -5.61 18.24
CA LEU A 439 -15.94 -5.37 17.07
C LEU A 439 -16.04 -6.60 16.16
N GLY A 440 -17.28 -7.02 15.88
CA GLY A 440 -17.76 -7.95 14.84
C GLY A 440 -16.76 -8.86 14.10
N SER A 441 -16.94 -10.16 14.27
CA SER A 441 -16.19 -11.21 13.57
C SER A 441 -16.33 -11.18 12.04
N SER A 442 -15.17 -11.30 11.38
CA SER A 442 -14.99 -11.91 10.05
C SER A 442 -15.04 -10.99 8.81
N ALA A 443 -14.16 -10.00 8.73
CA ALA A 443 -13.63 -9.55 7.44
C ALA A 443 -12.36 -8.72 7.56
N ILE A 444 -11.52 -8.84 6.54
CA ILE A 444 -10.55 -7.84 6.08
C ILE A 444 -10.90 -7.72 4.59
N PHE A 445 -10.86 -6.54 4.00
CA PHE A 445 -11.18 -6.22 2.60
C PHE A 445 -12.62 -5.82 2.32
N GLU A 446 -12.76 -4.79 1.51
CA GLU A 446 -14.02 -4.10 1.27
C GLU A 446 -14.56 -4.38 -0.12
N VAL A 447 -15.87 -4.52 -0.16
CA VAL A 447 -16.65 -4.50 -1.38
C VAL A 447 -17.04 -3.05 -1.66
N ALA A 448 -16.69 -2.53 -2.83
CA ALA A 448 -17.06 -1.17 -3.23
C ALA A 448 -17.99 -1.15 -4.46
N ARG A 449 -18.78 -0.09 -4.60
CA ARG A 449 -19.40 0.36 -5.85
C ARG A 449 -19.04 1.81 -6.15
N VAL A 450 -18.89 2.11 -7.43
CA VAL A 450 -18.65 3.47 -7.95
C VAL A 450 -19.96 4.21 -8.08
#